data_AF-A0A1F8RXQ5-F1
#
_entry.id   AF-A0A1F8RXQ5-F1
#
_cell.length_a   1.000
_cell.length_b   1.000
_cell.length_c   1.000
_cell.angle_alpha   90.00
_cell.angle_beta   90.00
_cell.angle_gamma   90.00
#
_symmetry.space_group_name_H-M   'P 1'
#
loop_
_entity.id
_entity.type
_entity.pdbx_description
1 polymer ?
#
loop_
_entity_poly.entity_id
_entity_poly.type
_entity_poly.pdbx_seq_one_letter_code
_entity_poly.pdbx_strand_id
1 'polypeptide(L)'
;MTMNKFESLLANVLAKEPIAVRRLQEVESPPPAPEDPADRLGARASWFIALVTLAAGLCIAFFAPGISSEGWQGLVTLTLVAIAFERVGIKIYGDTHISAGVVALFAIAIVYGAQEVAIVAPLVILGAEALTDSPWYRRLFNMSGYTLANISAALMFHALIDVHAGVTGWWVAAALLAIVINYAANIALVTTAVSLYSGEHWFAVWRDEHQWLFPYYIVFSLLGLALAAAYLALQVPGIMVFVAPPLMMRFALHQYVTKTEQTVLELKQKNAELEEANCNIMQMTHQLAETYDGTLEALVLALDARDQETKGHSLRVAEYVLAIARQMGVEMGSPDWTDMQRGALLHDVGKIGVPDYILHKPGPL
;
A
#
# COMPACT_ATOMS: atom_id res chain seq x y z
N MET A 1 31.69 -15.14 8.62
CA MET A 1 31.18 -14.14 7.67
C MET A 1 32.36 -13.75 6.79
N THR A 2 32.50 -14.41 5.65
CA THR A 2 33.73 -14.42 4.84
C THR A 2 33.81 -13.22 3.88
N MET A 3 35.03 -12.78 3.60
CA MET A 3 35.43 -11.61 2.81
C MET A 3 34.72 -11.48 1.44
N ASN A 4 34.25 -12.59 0.87
CA ASN A 4 33.47 -12.63 -0.38
C ASN A 4 32.14 -11.89 -0.33
N LYS A 5 31.54 -11.69 0.85
CA LYS A 5 30.26 -10.97 0.98
C LYS A 5 30.43 -9.44 0.93
N PHE A 6 31.64 -8.95 1.23
CA PHE A 6 31.95 -7.52 1.20
C PHE A 6 32.33 -7.07 -0.23
N GLU A 7 33.08 -7.90 -0.97
CA GLU A 7 33.39 -7.63 -2.38
C GLU A 7 32.15 -7.71 -3.28
N SER A 8 31.18 -8.61 -3.01
CA SER A 8 29.90 -8.63 -3.72
C SER A 8 29.03 -7.40 -3.45
N LEU A 9 29.14 -6.82 -2.25
CA LEU A 9 28.44 -5.59 -1.88
C LEU A 9 29.10 -4.37 -2.52
N LEU A 10 30.44 -4.33 -2.60
CA LEU A 10 31.17 -3.24 -3.26
C LEU A 10 30.96 -3.25 -4.79
N ALA A 11 30.91 -4.44 -5.41
CA ALA A 11 30.61 -4.59 -6.83
C ALA A 11 29.19 -4.10 -7.19
N ASN A 12 28.20 -4.33 -6.31
CA ASN A 12 26.83 -3.84 -6.49
C ASN A 12 26.67 -2.33 -6.23
N VAL A 13 27.58 -1.71 -5.47
CA VAL A 13 27.56 -0.26 -5.23
C VAL A 13 28.28 0.51 -6.36
N LEU A 14 29.24 -0.12 -7.06
CA LEU A 14 30.04 0.51 -8.11
C LEU A 14 29.54 0.22 -9.55
N ALA A 15 28.70 -0.80 -9.75
CA ALA A 15 28.03 -1.03 -11.02
C ALA A 15 26.87 -0.02 -11.17
N LYS A 16 27.07 0.96 -12.06
CA LYS A 16 26.06 1.95 -12.48
C LYS A 16 24.79 1.27 -12.97
N GLU A 17 23.82 1.13 -12.09
CA GLU A 17 22.43 1.51 -12.33
C GLU A 17 21.69 1.56 -10.98
N PRO A 18 21.03 2.67 -10.63
CA PRO A 18 20.28 2.74 -9.39
C PRO A 18 19.21 1.65 -9.38
N ILE A 19 19.03 0.96 -8.25
CA ILE A 19 17.96 -0.03 -8.03
C ILE A 19 16.58 0.53 -8.41
N ALA A 20 16.41 1.86 -8.35
CA ALA A 20 15.22 2.57 -8.81
C ALA A 20 14.98 2.48 -10.33
N VAL A 21 16.03 2.52 -11.15
CA VAL A 21 15.94 2.44 -12.63
C VAL A 21 15.61 1.01 -13.09
N ARG A 22 16.20 -0.01 -12.45
CA ARG A 22 15.88 -1.41 -12.73
C ARG A 22 14.42 -1.74 -12.39
N ARG A 23 13.90 -1.18 -11.29
CA ARG A 23 12.48 -1.31 -10.90
C ARG A 23 11.52 -0.55 -11.82
N LEU A 24 11.98 0.50 -12.50
CA LEU A 24 11.18 1.21 -13.51
C LEU A 24 11.14 0.44 -14.84
N GLN A 25 12.24 -0.22 -15.22
CA GLN A 25 12.28 -1.07 -16.43
C GLN A 25 11.52 -2.40 -16.26
N GLU A 26 11.51 -3.02 -15.08
CA GLU A 26 10.65 -4.19 -14.77
C GLU A 26 9.14 -3.85 -14.80
N VAL A 27 8.79 -2.58 -14.60
CA VAL A 27 7.40 -2.09 -14.69
C VAL A 27 7.00 -1.79 -16.15
N GLU A 28 7.96 -1.56 -17.05
CA GLU A 28 7.72 -1.24 -18.48
C GLU A 28 7.62 -2.47 -19.40
N SER A 29 8.09 -3.64 -18.97
CA SER A 29 7.80 -4.88 -19.71
C SER A 29 6.33 -5.26 -19.49
N PRO A 30 5.49 -5.34 -20.54
CA PRO A 30 4.13 -5.85 -20.36
C PRO A 30 4.24 -7.24 -19.74
N PRO A 31 3.46 -7.54 -18.68
CA PRO A 31 3.46 -8.88 -18.11
C PRO A 31 3.20 -9.88 -19.24
N PRO A 32 3.84 -11.08 -19.20
CA PRO A 32 3.51 -12.12 -20.17
C PRO A 32 2.00 -12.27 -20.23
N ALA A 33 1.45 -12.40 -21.44
CA ALA A 33 0.01 -12.52 -21.64
C ALA A 33 -0.53 -13.55 -20.64
N PRO A 34 -1.59 -13.23 -19.87
CA PRO A 34 -2.11 -14.16 -18.89
C PRO A 34 -2.50 -15.44 -19.61
N GLU A 35 -1.75 -16.51 -19.39
CA GLU A 35 -2.18 -17.85 -19.77
C GLU A 35 -3.56 -18.09 -19.15
N ASP A 36 -4.49 -18.68 -19.92
CA ASP A 36 -5.85 -18.89 -19.47
C ASP A 36 -5.84 -19.68 -18.14
N PRO A 37 -6.37 -19.13 -17.03
CA PRO A 37 -6.39 -19.82 -15.74
C PRO A 37 -7.18 -21.13 -15.76
N ALA A 38 -7.94 -21.42 -16.83
CA ALA A 38 -8.58 -22.72 -17.06
C ALA A 38 -7.57 -23.84 -17.42
N ASP A 39 -6.44 -23.51 -18.04
CA ASP A 39 -5.45 -24.51 -18.52
C ASP A 39 -4.52 -25.05 -17.41
N ARG A 40 -4.62 -24.50 -16.18
CA ARG A 40 -3.73 -24.83 -15.05
C ARG A 40 -4.34 -25.73 -13.96
N LEU A 41 -5.60 -26.17 -14.07
CA LEU A 41 -6.17 -27.05 -13.04
C LEU A 41 -5.68 -28.49 -13.20
N GLY A 42 -4.65 -28.86 -12.43
CA GLY A 42 -4.18 -30.25 -12.37
C GLY A 42 -5.32 -31.21 -11.98
N ALA A 43 -5.34 -32.41 -12.56
CA ALA A 43 -6.45 -33.37 -12.40
C ALA A 43 -6.83 -33.65 -10.93
N ARG A 44 -5.85 -33.64 -10.01
CA ARG A 44 -6.07 -33.82 -8.57
C ARG A 44 -6.91 -32.70 -7.94
N ALA A 45 -6.62 -31.45 -8.29
CA ALA A 45 -7.36 -30.29 -7.80
C ALA A 45 -8.81 -30.29 -8.34
N SER A 46 -9.00 -30.63 -9.62
CA SER A 46 -10.32 -30.75 -10.24
C SER A 46 -11.18 -31.82 -9.56
N TRP A 47 -10.62 -33.01 -9.29
CA TRP A 47 -11.31 -34.06 -8.55
C TRP A 47 -11.68 -33.65 -7.12
N PHE A 48 -10.78 -32.93 -6.45
CA PHE A 48 -11.05 -32.42 -5.11
C PHE A 48 -12.22 -31.41 -5.10
N ILE A 49 -12.23 -30.44 -6.02
CA ILE A 49 -13.34 -29.48 -6.15
C ILE A 49 -14.65 -30.20 -6.45
N ALA A 50 -14.63 -31.19 -7.35
CA ALA A 50 -15.83 -31.98 -7.68
C ALA A 50 -16.37 -32.75 -6.46
N LEU A 51 -15.49 -33.36 -5.66
CA LEU A 51 -15.86 -34.06 -4.43
C LEU A 51 -16.50 -33.12 -3.40
N VAL A 52 -15.88 -31.96 -3.16
CA VAL A 52 -16.38 -30.96 -2.21
C VAL A 52 -17.72 -30.39 -2.68
N THR A 53 -17.87 -30.15 -3.98
CA THR A 53 -19.13 -29.70 -4.59
C THR A 53 -20.23 -30.75 -4.46
N LEU A 54 -19.91 -32.03 -4.70
CA LEU A 54 -20.86 -33.13 -4.52
C LEU A 54 -21.32 -33.23 -3.06
N ALA A 55 -20.39 -33.15 -2.11
CA ALA A 55 -20.71 -33.17 -0.68
C ALA A 55 -21.62 -31.99 -0.29
N ALA A 56 -21.31 -30.78 -0.74
CA ALA A 56 -22.15 -29.61 -0.51
C ALA A 56 -23.55 -29.79 -1.14
N GLY A 57 -23.62 -30.28 -2.38
CA GLY A 57 -24.89 -30.57 -3.06
C GLY A 57 -25.75 -31.60 -2.33
N LEU A 58 -25.14 -32.65 -1.77
CA LEU A 58 -25.83 -33.64 -0.94
C LEU A 58 -26.34 -33.04 0.36
N CYS A 59 -25.55 -32.20 1.03
CA CYS A 59 -26.01 -31.46 2.20
C CYS A 59 -27.19 -30.55 1.87
N ILE A 60 -27.13 -29.80 0.76
CA ILE A 60 -28.24 -28.97 0.30
C ILE A 60 -29.48 -29.82 0.04
N ALA A 61 -29.36 -30.93 -0.68
CA ALA A 61 -30.48 -31.82 -0.96
C ALA A 61 -31.10 -32.42 0.31
N PHE A 62 -30.29 -32.70 1.33
CA PHE A 62 -30.76 -33.21 2.61
C PHE A 62 -31.49 -32.15 3.45
N PHE A 63 -30.97 -30.93 3.49
CA PHE A 63 -31.47 -29.87 4.37
C PHE A 63 -32.57 -28.99 3.75
N ALA A 64 -32.57 -28.80 2.42
CA ALA A 64 -33.52 -27.94 1.72
C ALA A 64 -35.00 -28.28 1.95
N PRO A 65 -35.43 -29.56 2.05
CA PRO A 65 -36.83 -29.90 2.30
C PRO A 65 -37.36 -29.44 3.66
N GLY A 66 -36.47 -29.15 4.62
CA GLY A 66 -36.84 -28.78 5.99
C GLY A 66 -37.06 -27.29 6.24
N ILE A 67 -36.89 -26.44 5.23
CA ILE A 67 -36.89 -24.99 5.40
C ILE A 67 -38.27 -24.47 5.85
N SER A 68 -38.25 -23.64 6.89
CA SER A 68 -39.45 -22.99 7.40
C SER A 68 -39.78 -21.71 6.62
N SER A 69 -41.07 -21.36 6.54
CA SER A 69 -41.51 -20.05 6.07
C SER A 69 -41.48 -18.96 7.15
N GLU A 70 -41.23 -19.34 8.41
CA GLU A 70 -41.20 -18.42 9.54
C GLU A 70 -39.96 -17.52 9.50
N GLY A 71 -40.13 -16.25 9.87
CA GLY A 71 -39.00 -15.32 9.96
C GLY A 71 -38.31 -14.98 8.63
N TRP A 72 -38.96 -15.22 7.48
CA TRP A 72 -38.36 -15.02 6.15
C TRP A 72 -37.80 -13.61 5.92
N GLN A 73 -38.40 -12.59 6.54
CA GLN A 73 -37.92 -11.20 6.47
C GLN A 73 -36.52 -11.06 7.06
N GLY A 74 -36.26 -11.69 8.20
CA GLY A 74 -34.94 -11.71 8.83
C GLY A 74 -33.93 -12.45 7.97
N LEU A 75 -34.31 -13.62 7.43
CA LEU A 75 -33.46 -14.44 6.59
C LEU A 75 -33.01 -13.69 5.32
N VAL A 76 -33.95 -13.05 4.63
CA VAL A 76 -33.66 -12.23 3.45
C VAL A 76 -32.77 -11.05 3.82
N THR A 77 -33.07 -10.34 4.92
CA THR A 77 -32.29 -9.17 5.35
C THR A 77 -30.85 -9.58 5.70
N LEU A 78 -30.66 -10.63 6.51
CA LEU A 78 -29.33 -11.14 6.85
C LEU A 78 -28.58 -11.65 5.62
N THR A 79 -29.27 -12.25 4.65
CA THR A 79 -28.66 -12.69 3.38
C THR A 79 -28.14 -11.48 2.58
N LEU A 80 -28.93 -10.41 2.47
CA LEU A 80 -28.50 -9.17 1.80
C LEU A 80 -27.31 -8.51 2.52
N VAL A 81 -27.33 -8.49 3.85
CA VAL A 81 -26.20 -8.02 4.67
C VAL A 81 -24.98 -8.88 4.44
N ALA A 82 -25.11 -10.21 4.40
CA ALA A 82 -24.01 -11.13 4.14
C ALA A 82 -23.39 -10.88 2.76
N ILE A 83 -24.20 -10.72 1.71
CA ILE A 83 -23.74 -10.35 0.36
C ILE A 83 -23.00 -9.01 0.39
N ALA A 84 -23.55 -8.01 1.07
CA ALA A 84 -22.93 -6.69 1.18
C ALA A 84 -21.57 -6.77 1.89
N PHE A 85 -21.49 -7.47 3.02
CA PHE A 85 -20.26 -7.65 3.79
C PHE A 85 -19.23 -8.46 3.01
N GLU A 86 -19.64 -9.48 2.28
CA GLU A 86 -18.75 -10.28 1.44
C GLU A 86 -18.11 -9.43 0.33
N ARG A 87 -18.91 -8.59 -0.36
CA ARG A 87 -18.39 -7.67 -1.38
C ARG A 87 -17.47 -6.59 -0.83
N VAL A 88 -17.73 -6.16 0.41
CA VAL A 88 -17.02 -5.05 1.04
C VAL A 88 -15.66 -5.48 1.63
N GLY A 89 -15.40 -6.79 1.73
CA GLY A 89 -14.20 -7.40 2.32
C GLY A 89 -12.91 -6.62 2.09
N ILE A 90 -12.11 -6.48 3.15
CA ILE A 90 -10.91 -5.63 3.15
C ILE A 90 -9.72 -6.48 2.70
N LYS A 91 -9.01 -6.04 1.64
CA LYS A 91 -7.68 -6.53 1.29
C LYS A 91 -6.70 -6.01 2.35
N ILE A 92 -6.16 -6.88 3.18
CA ILE A 92 -5.30 -6.47 4.32
C ILE A 92 -3.82 -6.60 3.97
N TYR A 93 -3.41 -7.63 3.21
CA TYR A 93 -2.04 -7.80 2.73
C TYR A 93 -2.00 -8.77 1.53
N GLY A 94 -1.38 -8.35 0.42
CA GLY A 94 -1.34 -9.15 -0.82
C GLY A 94 -2.74 -9.44 -1.39
N ASP A 95 -2.93 -10.66 -1.90
CA ASP A 95 -4.21 -11.14 -2.46
C ASP A 95 -5.13 -11.80 -1.42
N THR A 96 -4.78 -11.78 -0.12
CA THR A 96 -5.58 -12.44 0.91
C THR A 96 -6.77 -11.58 1.31
N HIS A 97 -7.97 -12.10 1.06
CA HIS A 97 -9.25 -11.44 1.37
C HIS A 97 -9.83 -12.02 2.65
N ILE A 98 -10.19 -11.16 3.61
CA ILE A 98 -10.99 -11.59 4.77
C ILE A 98 -12.47 -11.39 4.44
N SER A 99 -13.20 -12.50 4.42
CA SER A 99 -14.66 -12.53 4.23
C SER A 99 -15.37 -12.02 5.48
N ALA A 100 -15.86 -10.78 5.42
CA ALA A 100 -16.72 -10.23 6.48
C ALA A 100 -18.14 -10.85 6.44
N GLY A 101 -18.52 -11.53 5.35
CA GLY A 101 -19.79 -12.24 5.23
C GLY A 101 -19.97 -13.36 6.26
N VAL A 102 -18.87 -13.90 6.80
CA VAL A 102 -18.88 -14.89 7.90
C VAL A 102 -19.73 -14.42 9.09
N VAL A 103 -19.70 -13.13 9.45
CA VAL A 103 -20.48 -12.59 10.59
C VAL A 103 -21.97 -12.80 10.38
N ALA A 104 -22.48 -12.47 9.20
CA ALA A 104 -23.90 -12.57 8.88
C ALA A 104 -24.32 -14.03 8.63
N LEU A 105 -23.50 -14.82 7.94
CA LEU A 105 -23.75 -16.25 7.75
C LEU A 105 -23.77 -17.02 9.08
N PHE A 106 -22.89 -16.68 10.01
CA PHE A 106 -22.85 -17.27 11.33
C PHE A 106 -24.06 -16.84 12.17
N ALA A 107 -24.55 -15.60 12.03
CA ALA A 107 -25.80 -15.17 12.64
C ALA A 107 -27.00 -15.97 12.10
N ILE A 108 -27.06 -16.22 10.79
CA ILE A 108 -28.10 -17.08 10.17
C ILE A 108 -28.01 -18.51 10.72
N ALA A 109 -26.78 -19.05 10.85
CA ALA A 109 -26.54 -20.37 11.43
C ALA A 109 -27.00 -20.51 12.89
N ILE A 110 -26.93 -19.43 13.68
CA ILE A 110 -27.41 -19.40 15.07
C ILE A 110 -28.93 -19.26 15.14
N VAL A 111 -29.52 -18.43 14.30
CA VAL A 111 -30.95 -18.09 14.40
C VAL A 111 -31.83 -19.16 13.76
N TYR A 112 -31.45 -19.64 12.59
CA TYR A 112 -32.28 -20.52 11.76
C TYR A 112 -31.78 -21.96 11.74
N GLY A 113 -30.45 -22.15 11.82
CA GLY A 113 -29.83 -23.46 11.83
C GLY A 113 -29.43 -23.96 10.45
N ALA A 114 -29.20 -25.27 10.34
CA ALA A 114 -28.56 -25.89 9.17
C ALA A 114 -29.44 -25.88 7.91
N GLN A 115 -30.77 -25.84 8.05
CA GLN A 115 -31.72 -25.93 6.95
C GLN A 115 -31.63 -24.69 6.04
N GLU A 116 -31.74 -23.51 6.62
CA GLU A 116 -31.71 -22.23 5.93
C GLU A 116 -30.30 -21.90 5.43
N VAL A 117 -29.28 -22.19 6.24
CA VAL A 117 -27.87 -21.97 5.87
C VAL A 117 -27.49 -22.75 4.61
N ALA A 118 -28.01 -23.96 4.43
CA ALA A 118 -27.70 -24.78 3.27
C ALA A 118 -28.03 -24.06 1.94
N ILE A 119 -29.11 -23.29 1.90
CA ILE A 119 -29.50 -22.51 0.72
C ILE A 119 -28.87 -21.13 0.71
N VAL A 120 -28.77 -20.47 1.86
CA VAL A 120 -28.27 -19.09 1.91
C VAL A 120 -26.77 -19.00 1.64
N ALA A 121 -25.94 -19.88 2.21
CA ALA A 121 -24.49 -19.85 2.01
C ALA A 121 -24.06 -19.80 0.53
N PRO A 122 -24.57 -20.66 -0.38
CA PRO A 122 -24.21 -20.58 -1.79
C PRO A 122 -24.78 -19.32 -2.46
N LEU A 123 -25.98 -18.87 -2.08
CA LEU A 123 -26.57 -17.63 -2.61
C LEU A 123 -25.76 -16.38 -2.24
N VAL A 124 -25.16 -16.35 -1.04
CA VAL A 124 -24.31 -15.24 -0.61
C VAL A 124 -23.08 -15.13 -1.50
N ILE A 125 -22.38 -16.24 -1.75
CA ILE A 125 -21.21 -16.24 -2.64
C ILE A 125 -21.61 -15.92 -4.08
N LEU A 126 -22.71 -16.51 -4.58
CA LEU A 126 -23.21 -16.21 -5.92
C LEU A 126 -23.53 -14.73 -6.07
N GLY A 127 -24.23 -14.13 -5.10
CA GLY A 127 -24.56 -12.72 -5.09
C GLY A 127 -23.33 -11.83 -4.96
N ALA A 128 -22.39 -12.19 -4.09
CA ALA A 128 -21.17 -11.41 -3.87
C ALA A 128 -20.27 -11.39 -5.11
N GLU A 129 -20.05 -12.56 -5.73
CA GLU A 129 -19.14 -12.73 -6.86
C GLU A 129 -19.79 -12.55 -8.24
N ALA A 130 -21.11 -12.29 -8.33
CA ALA A 130 -21.86 -12.16 -9.59
C ALA A 130 -21.25 -11.17 -10.60
N LEU A 131 -20.63 -10.10 -10.11
CA LEU A 131 -20.07 -9.01 -10.92
C LEU A 131 -18.53 -9.05 -11.00
N THR A 132 -17.92 -10.15 -10.57
CA THR A 132 -16.46 -10.32 -10.58
C THR A 132 -16.02 -11.22 -11.73
N ASP A 133 -14.80 -11.06 -12.22
CA ASP A 133 -14.19 -11.94 -13.23
C ASP A 133 -13.58 -13.23 -12.64
N SER A 134 -14.09 -13.65 -11.47
CA SER A 134 -13.63 -14.83 -10.73
C SER A 134 -13.79 -16.12 -11.59
N PRO A 135 -12.79 -17.01 -11.70
CA PRO A 135 -12.96 -18.27 -12.43
C PRO A 135 -14.13 -19.09 -11.86
N TRP A 136 -14.92 -19.74 -12.73
CA TRP A 136 -16.13 -20.45 -12.32
C TRP A 136 -15.86 -21.55 -11.28
N TYR A 137 -14.73 -22.26 -11.38
CA TYR A 137 -14.36 -23.34 -10.47
C TYR A 137 -14.04 -22.82 -9.06
N ARG A 138 -13.47 -21.61 -8.96
CA ARG A 138 -13.19 -20.94 -7.69
C ARG A 138 -14.49 -20.53 -7.00
N ARG A 139 -15.43 -19.95 -7.76
CA ARG A 139 -16.78 -19.63 -7.25
C ARG A 139 -17.48 -20.87 -6.72
N LEU A 140 -17.48 -21.95 -7.49
CA LEU A 140 -18.12 -23.20 -7.12
C LEU A 140 -17.50 -23.82 -5.86
N PHE A 141 -16.17 -23.78 -5.76
CA PHE A 141 -15.45 -24.22 -4.57
C PHE A 141 -15.79 -23.38 -3.34
N ASN A 142 -15.79 -22.05 -3.46
CA ASN A 142 -16.17 -21.14 -2.38
C ASN A 142 -17.60 -21.38 -1.90
N MET A 143 -18.57 -21.48 -2.84
CA MET A 143 -19.96 -21.82 -2.51
C MET A 143 -20.02 -23.11 -1.69
N SER A 144 -19.34 -24.16 -2.14
CA SER A 144 -19.36 -25.47 -1.51
C SER A 144 -18.71 -25.48 -0.12
N GLY A 145 -17.54 -24.83 0.01
CA GLY A 145 -16.81 -24.72 1.26
C GLY A 145 -17.59 -23.95 2.32
N TYR A 146 -18.19 -22.82 1.94
CA TYR A 146 -19.02 -22.00 2.84
C TYR A 146 -20.26 -22.77 3.29
N THR A 147 -20.92 -23.50 2.38
CA THR A 147 -22.06 -24.34 2.74
C THR A 147 -21.68 -25.37 3.79
N LEU A 148 -20.63 -26.18 3.54
CA LEU A 148 -20.24 -27.25 4.45
C LEU A 148 -19.77 -26.71 5.82
N ALA A 149 -18.97 -25.65 5.81
CA ALA A 149 -18.47 -25.04 7.04
C ALA A 149 -19.59 -24.42 7.89
N ASN A 150 -20.55 -23.72 7.27
CA ASN A 150 -21.63 -23.10 8.03
C ASN A 150 -22.69 -24.12 8.49
N ILE A 151 -22.98 -25.15 7.68
CA ILE A 151 -23.84 -26.27 8.13
C ILE A 151 -23.25 -26.96 9.34
N SER A 152 -21.95 -27.31 9.31
CA SER A 152 -21.29 -27.98 10.45
C SER A 152 -21.32 -27.13 11.73
N ALA A 153 -21.13 -25.81 11.60
CA ALA A 153 -21.24 -24.88 12.71
C ALA A 153 -22.67 -24.77 13.26
N ALA A 154 -23.67 -24.68 12.38
CA ALA A 154 -25.08 -24.61 12.75
C ALA A 154 -25.52 -25.87 13.49
N LEU A 155 -25.15 -27.05 12.97
CA LEU A 155 -25.42 -28.33 13.62
C LEU A 155 -24.80 -28.39 15.02
N MET A 156 -23.56 -27.93 15.18
CA MET A 156 -22.94 -27.93 16.50
C MET A 156 -23.64 -26.98 17.47
N PHE A 157 -23.96 -25.76 17.03
CA PHE A 157 -24.59 -24.78 17.90
C PHE A 157 -25.97 -25.26 18.37
N HIS A 158 -26.82 -25.73 17.46
CA HIS A 158 -28.16 -26.23 17.78
C HIS A 158 -28.17 -27.58 18.50
N ALA A 159 -27.07 -28.34 18.48
CA ALA A 159 -26.92 -29.53 19.31
C ALA A 159 -26.71 -29.19 20.80
N LEU A 160 -26.20 -28.00 21.11
CA LEU A 160 -25.88 -27.57 22.47
C LEU A 160 -26.86 -26.52 23.02
N ILE A 161 -27.46 -25.72 22.15
CA ILE A 161 -28.27 -24.57 22.51
C ILE A 161 -29.67 -24.71 21.91
N ASP A 162 -30.68 -24.65 22.78
CA ASP A 162 -32.05 -24.39 22.34
C ASP A 162 -32.26 -22.88 22.20
N VAL A 163 -32.32 -22.42 20.95
CA VAL A 163 -32.48 -21.01 20.59
C VAL A 163 -33.84 -20.46 21.04
N HIS A 164 -34.87 -21.32 21.12
CA HIS A 164 -36.22 -20.92 21.50
C HIS A 164 -36.40 -20.76 23.01
N ALA A 165 -35.49 -21.35 23.80
CA ALA A 165 -35.49 -21.22 25.26
C ALA A 165 -34.95 -19.86 25.75
N GLY A 166 -34.48 -19.01 24.84
CA GLY A 166 -33.92 -17.69 25.13
C GLY A 166 -32.41 -17.71 25.38
N VAL A 167 -31.82 -16.51 25.45
CA VAL A 167 -30.37 -16.33 25.58
C VAL A 167 -29.89 -16.73 26.97
N THR A 168 -28.99 -17.72 27.04
CA THR A 168 -28.37 -18.19 28.28
C THR A 168 -26.87 -17.89 28.29
N GLY A 169 -26.22 -17.99 29.46
CA GLY A 169 -24.77 -17.75 29.58
C GLY A 169 -23.89 -18.69 28.74
N TRP A 170 -24.43 -19.83 28.28
CA TRP A 170 -23.72 -20.82 27.48
C TRP A 170 -23.61 -20.48 25.99
N TRP A 171 -24.38 -19.49 25.51
CA TRP A 171 -24.39 -19.10 24.09
C TRP A 171 -23.01 -18.70 23.58
N VAL A 172 -22.23 -17.97 24.39
CA VAL A 172 -20.87 -17.55 24.02
C VAL A 172 -19.96 -18.76 23.86
N ALA A 173 -20.01 -19.72 24.80
CA ALA A 173 -19.18 -20.92 24.72
C ALA A 173 -19.55 -21.79 23.51
N ALA A 174 -20.84 -21.98 23.25
CA ALA A 174 -21.32 -22.72 22.08
C ALA A 174 -20.96 -22.03 20.76
N ALA A 175 -21.06 -20.70 20.69
CA ALA A 175 -20.68 -19.92 19.51
C ALA A 175 -19.16 -19.99 19.25
N LEU A 176 -18.33 -19.94 20.29
CA LEU A 176 -16.89 -20.12 20.15
C LEU A 176 -16.53 -21.53 19.67
N LEU A 177 -17.24 -22.56 20.14
CA LEU A 177 -17.01 -23.93 19.67
C LEU A 177 -17.48 -24.13 18.23
N ALA A 178 -18.64 -23.59 17.87
CA ALA A 178 -19.20 -23.66 16.52
C ALA A 178 -18.30 -22.93 15.51
N ILE A 179 -17.70 -21.78 15.86
CA ILE A 179 -16.78 -21.09 14.95
C ILE A 179 -15.45 -21.83 14.80
N VAL A 180 -14.98 -22.54 15.82
CA VAL A 180 -13.77 -23.39 15.69
C VAL A 180 -14.03 -24.52 14.69
N ILE A 181 -15.22 -25.13 14.74
CA ILE A 181 -15.63 -26.15 13.75
C ILE A 181 -15.74 -25.53 12.36
N ASN A 182 -16.36 -24.36 12.24
CA ASN A 182 -16.45 -23.62 10.98
C ASN A 182 -15.06 -23.35 10.38
N TYR A 183 -14.16 -22.79 11.19
CA TYR A 183 -12.78 -22.48 10.82
C TYR A 183 -12.05 -23.74 10.38
N ALA A 184 -12.12 -24.82 11.17
CA ALA A 184 -11.46 -26.08 10.84
C ALA A 184 -11.98 -26.66 9.52
N ALA A 185 -13.30 -26.68 9.31
CA ALA A 185 -13.91 -27.16 8.07
C ALA A 185 -13.51 -26.30 6.86
N ASN A 186 -13.66 -24.98 6.96
CA ASN A 186 -13.37 -24.06 5.85
C ASN A 186 -11.88 -24.04 5.50
N ILE A 187 -11.01 -23.84 6.50
CA ILE A 187 -9.57 -23.71 6.27
C ILE A 187 -8.95 -25.04 5.85
N ALA A 188 -9.42 -26.18 6.36
CA ALA A 188 -8.95 -27.48 5.85
C ALA A 188 -9.26 -27.65 4.37
N LEU A 189 -10.47 -27.26 3.92
CA LEU A 189 -10.83 -27.31 2.51
C LEU A 189 -9.95 -26.38 1.67
N VAL A 190 -9.86 -25.10 2.04
CA VAL A 190 -9.07 -24.10 1.29
C VAL A 190 -7.59 -24.47 1.24
N THR A 191 -6.99 -24.83 2.37
CA THR A 191 -5.57 -25.23 2.44
C THR A 191 -5.31 -26.46 1.56
N THR A 192 -6.24 -27.43 1.54
CA THR A 192 -6.11 -28.61 0.69
C THR A 192 -6.20 -28.25 -0.79
N ALA A 193 -7.13 -27.37 -1.18
CA ALA A 193 -7.23 -26.89 -2.55
C ALA A 193 -5.95 -26.16 -2.99
N VAL A 194 -5.43 -25.25 -2.17
CA VAL A 194 -4.21 -24.50 -2.45
C VAL A 194 -3.00 -25.42 -2.51
N SER A 195 -2.83 -26.34 -1.55
CA SER A 195 -1.73 -27.31 -1.55
C SER A 195 -1.74 -28.23 -2.79
N LEU A 196 -2.92 -28.68 -3.24
CA LEU A 196 -3.04 -29.47 -4.47
C LEU A 196 -2.74 -28.65 -5.74
N TYR A 197 -2.96 -27.34 -5.71
CA TYR A 197 -2.73 -26.43 -6.83
C TYR A 197 -1.27 -25.96 -6.90
N SER A 198 -0.70 -25.51 -5.78
CA SER A 198 0.67 -24.99 -5.71
C SER A 198 1.73 -26.11 -5.67
N GLY A 199 1.34 -27.32 -5.26
CA GLY A 199 2.26 -28.43 -5.02
C GLY A 199 3.05 -28.29 -3.71
N GLU A 200 2.77 -27.25 -2.91
CA GLU A 200 3.40 -27.06 -1.60
C GLU A 200 2.83 -28.00 -0.54
N HIS A 201 3.62 -28.24 0.51
CA HIS A 201 3.19 -29.08 1.62
C HIS A 201 2.05 -28.42 2.41
N TRP A 202 0.98 -29.17 2.67
CA TRP A 202 -0.25 -28.70 3.33
C TRP A 202 0.01 -27.88 4.60
N PHE A 203 0.89 -28.36 5.49
CA PHE A 203 1.18 -27.64 6.74
C PHE A 203 1.92 -26.32 6.53
N ALA A 204 2.73 -26.22 5.46
CA ALA A 204 3.39 -24.96 5.12
C ALA A 204 2.34 -23.94 4.67
N VAL A 205 1.42 -24.33 3.78
CA VAL A 205 0.31 -23.48 3.33
C VAL A 205 -0.58 -23.03 4.51
N TRP A 206 -0.93 -23.95 5.42
CA TRP A 206 -1.73 -23.58 6.59
C TRP A 206 -1.00 -22.59 7.50
N ARG A 207 0.25 -22.88 7.84
CA ARG A 207 1.07 -22.05 8.74
C ARG A 207 1.38 -20.69 8.13
N ASP A 208 1.72 -20.64 6.85
CA ASP A 208 2.28 -19.44 6.25
C ASP A 208 1.15 -18.54 5.70
N GLU A 209 0.02 -19.09 5.27
CA GLU A 209 -1.09 -18.32 4.67
C GLU A 209 -2.38 -18.24 5.50
N HIS A 210 -2.69 -19.20 6.39
CA HIS A 210 -4.05 -19.31 6.96
C HIS A 210 -4.15 -19.28 8.49
N GLN A 211 -3.12 -19.68 9.24
CA GLN A 211 -3.20 -19.78 10.71
C GLN A 211 -3.50 -18.42 11.37
N TRP A 212 -3.00 -17.32 10.77
CA TRP A 212 -3.15 -15.97 11.29
C TRP A 212 -4.61 -15.46 11.21
N LEU A 213 -5.48 -16.14 10.46
CA LEU A 213 -6.91 -15.82 10.38
C LEU A 213 -7.68 -16.24 11.64
N PHE A 214 -7.16 -17.19 12.44
CA PHE A 214 -7.91 -17.76 13.57
C PHE A 214 -8.38 -16.72 14.61
N PRO A 215 -7.56 -15.74 15.04
CA PRO A 215 -8.03 -14.69 15.95
C PRO A 215 -9.20 -13.86 15.38
N TYR A 216 -9.25 -13.66 14.05
CA TYR A 216 -10.35 -12.95 13.41
C TYR A 216 -11.65 -13.75 13.45
N TYR A 217 -11.59 -15.07 13.31
CA TYR A 217 -12.78 -15.93 13.44
C TYR A 217 -13.37 -15.87 14.85
N ILE A 218 -12.56 -15.78 15.91
CA ILE A 218 -13.05 -15.59 17.28
C ILE A 218 -13.87 -14.28 17.37
N VAL A 219 -13.33 -13.18 16.83
CA VAL A 219 -14.03 -11.89 16.82
C VAL A 219 -15.32 -11.96 15.98
N PHE A 220 -15.26 -12.61 14.81
CA PHE A 220 -16.43 -12.80 13.95
C PHE A 220 -17.53 -13.63 14.60
N SER A 221 -17.18 -14.64 15.41
CA SER A 221 -18.15 -15.39 16.20
C SER A 221 -18.88 -14.50 17.20
N LEU A 222 -18.15 -13.68 17.95
CA LEU A 222 -18.77 -12.76 18.91
C LEU A 222 -19.65 -11.72 18.21
N LEU A 223 -19.21 -11.18 17.07
CA LEU A 223 -20.01 -10.26 16.26
C LEU A 223 -21.24 -10.95 15.65
N GLY A 224 -21.11 -12.17 15.14
CA GLY A 224 -22.21 -12.95 14.59
C GLY A 224 -23.24 -13.32 15.65
N LEU A 225 -22.77 -13.68 16.85
CA LEU A 225 -23.61 -13.91 18.03
C LEU A 225 -24.35 -12.63 18.45
N ALA A 226 -23.66 -11.49 18.48
CA ALA A 226 -24.28 -10.20 18.80
C ALA A 226 -25.31 -9.79 17.75
N LEU A 227 -25.04 -10.03 16.46
CA LEU A 227 -25.99 -9.80 15.37
C LEU A 227 -27.21 -10.73 15.48
N ALA A 228 -27.01 -12.01 15.79
CA ALA A 228 -28.09 -12.96 16.05
C ALA A 228 -28.95 -12.51 17.24
N ALA A 229 -28.34 -12.14 18.36
CA ALA A 229 -29.03 -11.64 19.54
C ALA A 229 -29.81 -10.34 19.25
N ALA A 230 -29.24 -9.42 18.46
CA ALA A 230 -29.91 -8.20 18.03
C ALA A 230 -31.15 -8.49 17.18
N TYR A 231 -31.06 -9.47 16.27
CA TYR A 231 -32.21 -9.92 15.48
C TYR A 231 -33.28 -10.60 16.36
N LEU A 232 -32.89 -11.47 17.29
CA LEU A 232 -33.85 -12.13 18.18
C LEU A 232 -34.56 -11.12 19.11
N ALA A 233 -33.87 -10.05 19.53
CA ALA A 233 -34.43 -9.03 20.41
C ALA A 233 -35.29 -7.98 19.68
N LEU A 234 -34.83 -7.50 18.51
CA LEU A 234 -35.40 -6.33 17.82
C LEU A 234 -35.81 -6.61 16.38
N GLN A 235 -35.72 -7.86 15.90
CA GLN A 235 -35.99 -8.25 14.51
C GLN A 235 -35.13 -7.44 13.51
N VAL A 236 -35.68 -7.12 12.34
CA VAL A 236 -34.96 -6.37 11.28
C VAL A 236 -34.35 -5.04 11.77
N PRO A 237 -35.03 -4.22 12.61
CA PRO A 237 -34.40 -3.05 13.24
C PRO A 237 -33.07 -3.36 13.97
N GLY A 238 -32.97 -4.49 14.66
CA GLY A 238 -31.74 -4.91 15.35
C GLY A 238 -30.57 -5.13 14.39
N ILE A 239 -30.84 -5.74 13.23
CA ILE A 239 -29.85 -5.91 12.16
C ILE A 239 -29.36 -4.55 11.66
N MET A 240 -30.27 -3.61 11.40
CA MET A 240 -29.91 -2.30 10.86
C MET A 240 -29.04 -1.50 11.82
N VAL A 241 -29.38 -1.49 13.12
CA VAL A 241 -28.58 -0.82 14.15
C VAL A 241 -27.19 -1.45 14.27
N PHE A 242 -27.09 -2.77 14.13
CA PHE A 242 -25.80 -3.47 14.19
C PHE A 242 -24.92 -3.21 12.96
N VAL A 243 -25.52 -3.16 11.76
CA VAL A 243 -24.81 -3.02 10.48
C VAL A 243 -24.39 -1.57 10.20
N ALA A 244 -25.11 -0.59 10.75
CA ALA A 244 -24.82 0.83 10.50
C ALA A 244 -23.39 1.25 10.91
N PRO A 245 -22.86 0.93 12.10
CA PRO A 245 -21.50 1.34 12.48
C PRO A 245 -20.39 0.71 11.60
N PRO A 246 -20.37 -0.61 11.32
CA PRO A 246 -19.40 -1.19 10.38
C PRO A 246 -19.45 -0.56 8.98
N LEU A 247 -20.66 -0.28 8.47
CA LEU A 247 -20.85 0.36 7.18
C LEU A 247 -20.33 1.81 7.17
N MET A 248 -20.63 2.58 8.22
CA MET A 248 -20.10 3.93 8.40
C MET A 248 -18.57 3.93 8.52
N MET A 249 -18.00 2.99 9.30
CA MET A 249 -16.56 2.87 9.44
C MET A 249 -15.90 2.54 8.11
N ARG A 250 -16.48 1.64 7.30
CA ARG A 250 -15.98 1.35 5.95
C ARG A 250 -16.00 2.59 5.06
N PHE A 251 -17.11 3.33 5.06
CA PHE A 251 -17.23 4.55 4.29
C PHE A 251 -16.19 5.60 4.71
N ALA A 252 -16.01 5.79 6.03
CA ALA A 252 -15.02 6.70 6.59
C ALA A 252 -13.58 6.28 6.24
N LEU A 253 -13.25 4.98 6.35
CA LEU A 253 -11.94 4.44 5.98
C LEU A 253 -11.67 4.62 4.49
N HIS A 254 -12.66 4.37 3.63
CA HIS A 254 -12.51 4.60 2.19
C HIS A 254 -12.23 6.08 1.90
N GLN A 255 -12.98 7.00 2.50
CA GLN A 255 -12.73 8.44 2.37
C GLN A 255 -11.33 8.83 2.87
N TYR A 256 -10.89 8.25 3.98
CA TYR A 256 -9.56 8.52 4.54
C TYR A 256 -8.44 8.04 3.62
N VAL A 257 -8.54 6.83 3.08
CA VAL A 257 -7.55 6.27 2.14
C VAL A 257 -7.47 7.09 0.87
N THR A 258 -8.61 7.39 0.24
CA THR A 258 -8.64 8.21 -1.00
C THR A 258 -8.05 9.61 -0.78
N LYS A 259 -8.35 10.26 0.35
CA LYS A 259 -7.72 11.55 0.69
C LYS A 259 -6.22 11.42 0.90
N THR A 260 -5.77 10.35 1.57
CA THR A 260 -4.35 10.11 1.82
C THR A 260 -3.58 9.91 0.51
N GLU A 261 -4.13 9.16 -0.44
CA GLU A 261 -3.54 8.99 -1.77
C GLU A 261 -3.38 10.34 -2.49
N GLN A 262 -4.42 11.17 -2.46
CA GLN A 262 -4.36 12.51 -3.06
C GLN A 262 -3.31 13.40 -2.39
N THR A 263 -3.25 13.41 -1.06
CA THR A 263 -2.24 14.19 -0.31
C THR A 263 -0.82 13.71 -0.61
N VAL A 264 -0.59 12.40 -0.74
CA VAL A 264 0.73 11.87 -1.10
C VAL A 264 1.13 12.29 -2.52
N LEU A 265 0.19 12.30 -3.47
CA LEU A 265 0.43 12.77 -4.82
C LEU A 265 0.73 14.28 -4.87
N GLU A 266 -0.05 15.08 -4.15
CA GLU A 266 0.17 16.53 -4.02
C GLU A 266 1.53 16.84 -3.38
N LEU A 267 1.92 16.11 -2.32
CA LEU A 267 3.24 16.24 -1.69
C LEU A 267 4.38 15.91 -2.66
N LYS A 268 4.23 14.86 -3.48
CA LYS A 268 5.22 14.51 -4.50
C LYS A 268 5.35 15.61 -5.55
N GLN A 269 4.23 16.17 -6.00
CA GLN A 269 4.24 17.29 -6.95
C GLN A 269 4.92 18.53 -6.35
N LYS A 270 4.57 18.89 -5.10
CA LYS A 270 5.19 20.02 -4.41
C LYS A 270 6.69 19.84 -4.18
N ASN A 271 7.15 18.61 -3.91
CA ASN A 271 8.57 18.31 -3.84
C ASN A 271 9.26 18.50 -5.19
N ALA A 272 8.64 18.05 -6.30
CA ALA A 272 9.19 18.28 -7.64
C ALA A 272 9.27 19.77 -7.99
N GLU A 273 8.22 20.54 -7.68
CA GLU A 273 8.21 22.01 -7.85
C GLU A 273 9.32 22.69 -7.00
N LEU A 274 9.54 22.23 -5.77
CA LEU A 274 10.61 22.73 -4.90
C LEU A 274 12.01 22.39 -5.44
N GLU A 275 12.20 21.18 -5.96
CA GLU A 275 13.45 20.77 -6.59
C GLU A 275 13.76 21.62 -7.82
N GLU A 276 12.76 21.88 -8.67
CA GLU A 276 12.90 22.77 -9.82
C GLU A 276 13.22 24.21 -9.41
N ALA A 277 12.50 24.76 -8.43
CA ALA A 277 12.75 26.10 -7.91
C ALA A 277 14.16 26.24 -7.31
N ASN A 278 14.63 25.22 -6.58
CA ASN A 278 16.00 25.19 -6.05
C ASN A 278 17.04 25.16 -7.17
N CYS A 279 16.83 24.37 -8.23
CA CYS A 279 17.71 24.34 -9.39
C CYS A 279 17.77 25.71 -10.08
N ASN A 280 16.61 26.36 -10.27
CA ASN A 280 16.53 27.70 -10.86
C ASN A 280 17.25 28.75 -10.01
N ILE A 281 17.12 28.70 -8.68
CA ILE A 281 17.86 29.57 -7.77
C ILE A 281 19.36 29.33 -7.92
N MET A 282 19.82 28.08 -7.90
CA MET A 282 21.24 27.76 -8.10
C MET A 282 21.78 28.30 -9.43
N GLN A 283 21.04 28.14 -10.52
CA GLN A 283 21.40 28.69 -11.83
C GLN A 283 21.45 30.22 -11.82
N MET A 284 20.45 30.90 -11.26
CA MET A 284 20.45 32.36 -11.14
C MET A 284 21.61 32.87 -10.29
N THR A 285 21.95 32.18 -9.19
CA THR A 285 23.10 32.56 -8.35
C THR A 285 24.42 32.41 -9.10
N HIS A 286 24.56 31.36 -9.92
CA HIS A 286 25.75 31.17 -10.75
C HIS A 286 25.86 32.26 -11.84
N GLN A 287 24.77 32.52 -12.57
CA GLN A 287 24.73 33.59 -13.58
C GLN A 287 25.03 34.97 -13.00
N LEU A 288 24.51 35.25 -11.80
CA LEU A 288 24.80 36.49 -11.10
C LEU A 288 26.30 36.60 -10.75
N ALA A 289 26.93 35.52 -10.30
CA ALA A 289 28.36 35.49 -10.01
C ALA A 289 29.19 35.74 -11.29
N GLU A 290 28.88 35.07 -12.39
CA GLU A 290 29.59 35.28 -13.68
C GLU A 290 29.42 36.71 -14.20
N THR A 291 28.20 37.27 -14.12
CA THR A 291 27.93 38.65 -14.55
C THR A 291 28.65 39.66 -13.67
N TYR A 292 28.73 39.40 -12.36
CA TYR A 292 29.47 40.23 -11.42
C TYR A 292 30.98 40.23 -11.73
N ASP A 293 31.57 39.06 -11.99
CA ASP A 293 32.99 38.99 -12.37
C ASP A 293 33.27 39.69 -13.71
N GLY A 294 32.41 39.51 -14.71
CA GLY A 294 32.56 40.20 -16.00
C GLY A 294 32.41 41.73 -15.91
N THR A 295 31.51 42.23 -15.05
CA THR A 295 31.38 43.68 -14.80
C THR A 295 32.58 44.24 -14.06
N LEU A 296 33.13 43.49 -13.10
CA LEU A 296 34.34 43.85 -12.36
C LEU A 296 35.56 43.95 -13.30
N GLU A 297 35.73 42.97 -14.20
CA GLU A 297 36.80 43.00 -15.21
C GLU A 297 36.65 44.18 -16.17
N ALA A 298 35.44 44.47 -16.65
CA ALA A 298 35.18 45.62 -17.53
C ALA A 298 35.50 46.97 -16.86
N LEU A 299 35.16 47.14 -15.58
CA LEU A 299 35.48 48.34 -14.80
C LEU A 299 37.00 48.54 -14.67
N VAL A 300 37.73 47.46 -14.42
CA VAL A 300 39.20 47.49 -14.31
C VAL A 300 39.84 47.85 -15.64
N LEU A 301 39.39 47.24 -16.74
CA LEU A 301 39.88 47.58 -18.09
C LEU A 301 39.59 49.02 -18.48
N ALA A 302 38.42 49.56 -18.10
CA ALA A 302 38.09 50.96 -18.35
C ALA A 302 38.96 51.92 -17.52
N LEU A 303 39.28 51.55 -16.28
CA LEU A 303 40.19 52.32 -15.42
C LEU A 303 41.63 52.30 -15.96
N ASP A 304 42.16 51.13 -16.30
CA ASP A 304 43.47 50.94 -16.93
C ASP A 304 43.59 51.69 -18.28
N ALA A 305 42.48 51.96 -18.97
CA ALA A 305 42.47 52.75 -20.21
C ALA A 305 42.47 54.27 -19.96
N ARG A 306 41.96 54.73 -18.82
CA ARG A 306 41.93 56.14 -18.42
C ARG A 306 43.24 56.54 -17.73
N ASP A 307 43.78 55.67 -16.89
CA ASP A 307 45.06 55.85 -16.23
C ASP A 307 46.19 55.63 -17.27
N GLN A 308 47.22 56.48 -17.27
CA GLN A 308 48.38 56.31 -18.18
C GLN A 308 49.35 55.23 -17.70
N GLU A 309 49.07 54.63 -16.55
CA GLU A 309 49.69 53.40 -16.07
C GLU A 309 49.60 52.30 -17.14
N THR A 310 50.68 51.51 -17.28
CA THR A 310 50.84 50.53 -18.36
C THR A 310 49.62 49.60 -18.53
N LYS A 311 49.11 49.43 -19.76
CA LYS A 311 47.97 48.52 -20.06
C LYS A 311 48.13 47.16 -19.37
N GLY A 312 47.09 46.72 -18.66
CA GLY A 312 47.05 45.43 -17.97
C GLY A 312 47.87 45.38 -16.68
N HIS A 313 48.15 46.54 -16.05
CA HIS A 313 48.82 46.61 -14.75
C HIS A 313 48.04 45.84 -13.69
N SER A 314 46.74 46.14 -13.56
CA SER A 314 45.86 45.54 -12.56
C SER A 314 45.76 44.01 -12.70
N LEU A 315 45.76 43.51 -13.94
CA LEU A 315 45.82 42.07 -14.24
C LEU A 315 47.12 41.42 -13.77
N ARG A 316 48.29 42.04 -14.05
CA ARG A 316 49.59 41.52 -13.60
C ARG A 316 49.72 41.54 -12.07
N VAL A 317 49.18 42.57 -11.41
CA VAL A 317 49.15 42.63 -9.94
C VAL A 317 48.31 41.49 -9.37
N ALA A 318 47.13 41.22 -9.95
CA ALA A 318 46.30 40.09 -9.56
C ALA A 318 47.03 38.74 -9.76
N GLU A 319 47.73 38.55 -10.88
CA GLU A 319 48.55 37.35 -11.12
C GLU A 319 49.63 37.16 -10.04
N TYR A 320 50.33 38.24 -9.65
CA TYR A 320 51.34 38.17 -8.59
C TYR A 320 50.72 37.88 -7.22
N VAL A 321 49.61 38.54 -6.87
CA VAL A 321 48.90 38.31 -5.61
C VAL A 321 48.46 36.86 -5.50
N LEU A 322 47.89 36.28 -6.57
CA LEU A 322 47.47 34.89 -6.60
C LEU A 322 48.65 33.91 -6.55
N ALA A 323 49.76 34.22 -7.22
CA ALA A 323 50.97 33.41 -7.14
C ALA A 323 51.55 33.37 -5.73
N ILE A 324 51.53 34.50 -5.01
CA ILE A 324 51.95 34.61 -3.61
C ILE A 324 50.99 33.85 -2.70
N ALA A 325 49.68 34.06 -2.85
CA ALA A 325 48.65 33.37 -2.07
C ALA A 325 48.80 31.84 -2.17
N ARG A 326 49.07 31.34 -3.38
CA ARG A 326 49.34 29.91 -3.61
C ARG A 326 50.57 29.41 -2.85
N GLN A 327 51.66 30.17 -2.81
CA GLN A 327 52.86 29.80 -2.05
C GLN A 327 52.63 29.84 -0.54
N MET A 328 51.72 30.70 -0.08
CA MET A 328 51.31 30.78 1.32
C MET A 328 50.31 29.68 1.73
N GLY A 329 49.94 28.78 0.81
CA GLY A 329 49.04 27.66 1.09
C GLY A 329 47.56 28.00 1.00
N VAL A 330 47.19 29.13 0.38
CA VAL A 330 45.79 29.44 0.09
C VAL A 330 45.31 28.50 -1.01
N GLU A 331 44.23 27.78 -0.74
CA GLU A 331 43.65 26.82 -1.68
C GLU A 331 43.03 27.55 -2.88
N MET A 332 43.37 27.11 -4.09
CA MET A 332 42.80 27.67 -5.31
C MET A 332 41.29 27.43 -5.34
N GLY A 333 40.52 28.49 -5.56
CA GLY A 333 39.05 28.44 -5.59
C GLY A 333 38.38 28.59 -4.23
N SER A 334 39.13 28.84 -3.15
CA SER A 334 38.54 29.22 -1.86
C SER A 334 37.90 30.63 -1.93
N PRO A 335 37.01 30.99 -0.99
CA PRO A 335 36.51 32.36 -0.86
C PRO A 335 37.64 33.39 -0.74
N ASP A 336 38.66 33.08 0.06
CA ASP A 336 39.83 33.94 0.26
C ASP A 336 40.63 34.16 -1.04
N TRP A 337 40.76 33.12 -1.88
CA TRP A 337 41.41 33.24 -3.20
C TRP A 337 40.68 34.22 -4.10
N THR A 338 39.35 34.09 -4.19
CA THR A 338 38.49 34.95 -5.01
C THR A 338 38.51 36.39 -4.52
N ASP A 339 38.47 36.60 -3.19
CA ASP A 339 38.52 37.94 -2.59
C ASP A 339 39.89 38.60 -2.79
N MET A 340 40.99 37.86 -2.68
CA MET A 340 42.32 38.36 -2.99
C MET A 340 42.46 38.76 -4.46
N GLN A 341 41.93 37.95 -5.39
CA GLN A 341 41.91 38.26 -6.82
C GLN A 341 41.12 39.55 -7.10
N ARG A 342 39.87 39.64 -6.61
CA ARG A 342 39.00 40.81 -6.78
C ARG A 342 39.59 42.05 -6.13
N GLY A 343 40.17 41.91 -4.93
CA GLY A 343 40.84 42.99 -4.21
C GLY A 343 42.05 43.53 -4.96
N ALA A 344 42.87 42.65 -5.56
CA ALA A 344 44.01 43.06 -6.37
C ALA A 344 43.58 43.77 -7.66
N LEU A 345 42.54 43.26 -8.33
CA LEU A 345 41.96 43.89 -9.52
C LEU A 345 41.38 45.27 -9.23
N LEU A 346 40.73 45.45 -8.08
CA LEU A 346 40.04 46.69 -7.69
C LEU A 346 40.88 47.66 -6.85
N HIS A 347 42.14 47.36 -6.53
CA HIS A 347 42.91 48.12 -5.53
C HIS A 347 42.97 49.64 -5.81
N ASP A 348 42.98 50.00 -7.09
CA ASP A 348 43.08 51.38 -7.57
C ASP A 348 41.74 51.97 -8.05
N VAL A 349 40.61 51.27 -7.84
CA VAL A 349 39.27 51.72 -8.30
C VAL A 349 38.90 53.13 -7.81
N GLY A 350 39.45 53.55 -6.66
CA GLY A 350 39.28 54.89 -6.13
C GLY A 350 39.80 56.02 -7.02
N LYS A 351 40.74 55.75 -7.96
CA LYS A 351 41.26 56.73 -8.92
C LYS A 351 40.17 57.27 -9.86
N ILE A 352 39.04 56.56 -10.03
CA ILE A 352 37.89 57.03 -10.82
C ILE A 352 37.41 58.41 -10.34
N GLY A 353 37.44 58.68 -9.03
CA GLY A 353 36.99 59.94 -8.45
C GLY A 353 38.01 61.09 -8.51
N VAL A 354 39.24 60.85 -8.97
CA VAL A 354 40.31 61.85 -8.99
C VAL A 354 40.23 62.67 -10.29
N PRO A 355 40.27 64.02 -10.24
CA PRO A 355 40.31 64.86 -11.44
C PRO A 355 41.58 64.64 -12.27
N ASP A 356 41.46 64.67 -13.60
CA ASP A 356 42.57 64.37 -14.53
C ASP A 356 43.78 65.30 -14.37
N TYR A 357 43.57 66.56 -13.97
CA TYR A 357 44.65 67.52 -13.74
C TYR A 357 45.48 67.19 -12.49
N ILE A 358 44.92 66.42 -11.55
CA ILE A 358 45.64 65.87 -10.39
C ILE A 358 46.31 64.55 -10.78
N LEU A 359 45.56 63.66 -11.44
CA LEU A 359 46.02 62.32 -11.80
C LEU A 359 47.19 62.34 -12.79
N HIS A 360 47.20 63.28 -13.75
CA HIS A 360 48.22 63.37 -14.80
C HIS A 360 49.23 64.52 -14.61
N LYS A 361 49.38 65.04 -13.38
CA LYS A 361 50.33 66.14 -13.10
C LYS A 361 51.77 65.66 -13.36
N PRO A 362 52.56 66.29 -14.27
CA PRO A 362 53.93 65.86 -14.57
C PRO A 362 54.91 66.41 -13.53
N GLY A 363 54.80 65.94 -12.28
CA GLY A 363 55.64 66.36 -11.16
C GLY A 363 55.02 65.99 -9.79
N PRO A 364 55.75 66.20 -8.68
CA PRO A 364 55.20 65.94 -7.35
C PRO A 364 53.92 66.75 -7.11
N LEU A 365 52.96 66.12 -6.41
CA LEU A 365 51.67 66.72 -6.07
C LEU A 365 51.80 68.02 -5.28
#